data_AF-A0A1G8FV49-F1
#
_entry.id   AF-A0A1G8FV49-F1
#
_cell.length_a   1.000
_cell.length_b   1.000
_cell.length_c   1.000
_cell.angle_alpha   90.00
_cell.angle_beta   90.00
_cell.angle_gamma   90.00
#
_symmetry.space_group_name_H-M   'P 1'
#
loop_
_entity.id
_entity.type
_entity.pdbx_description
1 polymer ?
#
loop_
_entity_poly.entity_id
_entity_poly.type
_entity_poly.pdbx_seq_one_letter_code
_entity_poly.pdbx_strand_id
1 'polypeptide(L)'
;MAELTTGLIENTAVLGVRPTVTVVVRITNDGTTTESVMTEGSFVMGAIKVLYVLEQINLLPGEAVERIYFADFDAFEFQFTTSSPEIAISAWGKDTAGNLVAAHRVLPAELEETLPTVLNYADFFALMPPDNAATVAPGTDVSFPQDGPTSATTITRTSDTEFNLSAIGTYQVLFQVSVSEAGQLILTLNGADLAYTVVGRATGTSQIVGMAYVTTTVADSVLTVRNPAGNATALTITTIAGGTRPVSAHLVITQVA
;
A
#
# COMPACT_ATOMS: atom_id res chain seq x y z
N MET A 1 7.95 -13.85 -3.90
CA MET A 1 8.85 -12.73 -3.57
C MET A 1 9.11 -12.73 -2.08
N ALA A 2 10.38 -12.79 -1.67
CA ALA A 2 10.78 -12.76 -0.27
C ALA A 2 11.93 -11.76 -0.08
N GLU A 3 11.90 -11.06 1.04
CA GLU A 3 13.02 -10.24 1.51
C GLU A 3 13.77 -11.03 2.59
N LEU A 4 15.07 -11.21 2.38
CA LEU A 4 15.95 -11.91 3.29
C LEU A 4 17.06 -10.96 3.77
N THR A 5 17.50 -11.09 5.01
CA THR A 5 18.61 -10.32 5.56
C THR A 5 19.55 -11.21 6.38
N THR A 6 20.82 -10.83 6.41
CA THR A 6 21.77 -11.36 7.39
C THR A 6 21.59 -10.77 8.79
N GLY A 7 20.80 -9.69 8.89
CA GLY A 7 20.90 -8.73 9.99
C GLY A 7 22.26 -8.02 10.01
N LEU A 8 22.42 -7.09 10.94
CA LEU A 8 23.70 -6.43 11.16
C LEU A 8 24.73 -7.43 11.72
N ILE A 9 25.82 -7.62 10.99
CA ILE A 9 26.96 -8.44 11.39
C ILE A 9 28.03 -7.53 11.96
N GLU A 10 28.39 -7.76 13.22
CA GLU A 10 29.54 -7.13 13.86
C GLU A 10 30.84 -7.79 13.37
N ASN A 11 31.83 -6.95 13.03
CA ASN A 11 33.13 -7.36 12.50
C ASN A 11 34.24 -6.42 13.01
N THR A 12 34.17 -6.05 14.28
CA THR A 12 35.13 -5.15 14.93
C THR A 12 36.54 -5.73 14.89
N ALA A 13 37.53 -4.87 14.65
CA ALA A 13 38.93 -5.28 14.52
C ALA A 13 39.50 -5.61 15.90
N VAL A 14 40.18 -6.75 16.00
CA VAL A 14 40.94 -7.14 17.18
C VAL A 14 42.42 -7.01 16.83
N LEU A 15 43.14 -6.12 17.54
CA LEU A 15 44.54 -5.77 17.23
C LEU A 15 44.77 -5.32 15.77
N GLY A 16 43.79 -4.63 15.19
CA GLY A 16 43.86 -4.10 13.83
C GLY A 16 43.55 -5.11 12.72
N VAL A 17 43.18 -6.35 13.06
CA VAL A 17 42.77 -7.37 12.09
C VAL A 17 41.28 -7.66 12.25
N ARG A 18 40.54 -7.60 11.15
CA ARG A 18 39.13 -8.00 11.13
C ARG A 18 39.00 -9.50 10.87
N PRO A 19 38.03 -10.17 11.53
CA PRO A 19 37.73 -11.55 11.23
C PRO A 19 37.34 -11.75 9.77
N THR A 20 36.41 -10.94 9.24
CA THR A 20 35.89 -11.06 7.87
C THR A 20 36.40 -9.92 7.00
N VAL A 21 37.01 -10.26 5.86
CA VAL A 21 37.45 -9.31 4.82
C VAL A 21 36.60 -9.43 3.57
N THR A 22 36.03 -10.60 3.31
CA THR A 22 35.07 -10.81 2.22
C THR A 22 33.89 -11.64 2.68
N VAL A 23 32.71 -11.37 2.14
CA VAL A 23 31.53 -12.23 2.26
C VAL A 23 31.31 -12.94 0.95
N VAL A 24 31.16 -14.25 1.01
CA VAL A 24 30.74 -15.07 -0.12
C VAL A 24 29.26 -15.37 0.05
N VAL A 25 28.49 -15.09 -1.01
CA VAL A 25 27.06 -15.41 -1.09
C VAL A 25 26.88 -16.43 -2.20
N ARG A 26 26.27 -17.56 -1.88
CA ARG A 26 25.84 -18.57 -2.85
C ARG A 26 24.33 -18.53 -2.98
N ILE A 27 23.88 -18.42 -4.23
CA ILE A 27 22.47 -18.28 -4.62
C ILE A 27 22.15 -19.44 -5.56
N THR A 28 21.08 -20.18 -5.27
CA THR A 28 20.58 -21.26 -6.15
C THR A 28 19.13 -21.01 -6.52
N ASN A 29 18.76 -21.38 -7.74
CA ASN A 29 17.38 -21.41 -8.20
C ASN A 29 16.93 -22.87 -8.26
N ASP A 30 16.17 -23.31 -7.25
CA ASP A 30 15.70 -24.69 -7.14
C ASP A 30 14.36 -24.89 -7.89
N GLY A 31 13.85 -23.84 -8.55
CA GLY A 31 12.60 -23.82 -9.30
C GLY A 31 12.74 -24.25 -10.77
N THR A 32 11.65 -24.06 -11.52
CA THR A 32 11.54 -24.47 -12.93
C THR A 32 11.53 -23.31 -13.93
N THR A 33 11.54 -22.07 -13.44
CA THR A 33 11.52 -20.82 -14.23
C THR A 33 12.78 -19.99 -13.97
N THR A 34 13.10 -19.08 -14.88
CA THR A 34 14.17 -18.11 -14.65
C THR A 34 13.71 -17.11 -13.60
N GLU A 35 14.52 -16.92 -12.57
CA GLU A 35 14.22 -16.07 -11.41
C GLU A 35 15.30 -15.00 -11.24
N SER A 36 15.02 -13.96 -10.47
CA SER A 36 15.94 -12.87 -10.19
C SER A 36 16.16 -12.65 -8.70
N VAL A 37 17.34 -12.11 -8.36
CA VAL A 37 17.71 -11.70 -7.01
C VAL A 37 18.36 -10.33 -7.07
N MET A 38 17.80 -9.37 -6.33
CA MET A 38 18.47 -8.11 -5.99
C MET A 38 19.27 -8.30 -4.70
N THR A 39 20.53 -7.90 -4.69
CA THR A 39 21.42 -7.94 -3.52
C THR A 39 21.86 -6.53 -3.16
N GLU A 40 21.62 -6.16 -1.91
CA GLU A 40 22.02 -4.90 -1.32
C GLU A 40 22.99 -5.15 -0.17
N GLY A 41 24.17 -4.53 -0.23
CA GLY A 41 25.21 -4.64 0.80
C GLY A 41 25.49 -3.27 1.39
N SER A 42 25.41 -3.15 2.72
CA SER A 42 25.67 -1.91 3.44
C SER A 42 26.70 -2.10 4.56
N PHE A 43 27.45 -1.05 4.88
CA PHE A 43 28.31 -1.01 6.07
C PHE A 43 27.90 0.12 7.00
N VAL A 44 28.25 0.01 8.28
CA VAL A 44 27.92 1.04 9.28
C VAL A 44 29.07 2.03 9.42
N MET A 45 28.75 3.32 9.30
CA MET A 45 29.65 4.43 9.59
C MET A 45 29.01 5.32 10.66
N GLY A 46 29.46 5.18 11.91
CA GLY A 46 28.82 5.83 13.05
C GLY A 46 27.42 5.25 13.30
N ALA A 47 26.39 6.06 13.15
CA ALA A 47 24.99 5.66 13.31
C ALA A 47 24.25 5.44 11.97
N ILE A 48 24.96 5.47 10.84
CA ILE A 48 24.37 5.45 9.49
C ILE A 48 24.80 4.18 8.76
N LYS A 49 23.85 3.52 8.07
CA LYS A 49 24.15 2.47 7.08
C LYS A 49 24.45 3.12 5.73
N VAL A 50 25.57 2.75 5.12
CA VAL A 50 26.02 3.23 3.81
C VAL A 50 26.00 2.07 2.83
N LEU A 51 25.15 2.16 1.81
CA LEU A 51 25.05 1.18 0.72
C LEU A 51 26.32 1.21 -0.14
N TYR A 52 26.90 0.05 -0.44
CA TYR A 52 28.07 -0.09 -1.32
C TYR A 52 27.97 -1.23 -2.34
N VAL A 53 26.97 -2.12 -2.19
CA VAL A 53 26.60 -3.12 -3.19
C VAL A 53 25.14 -2.92 -3.56
N LEU A 54 24.86 -2.86 -4.86
CA LEU A 54 23.52 -2.95 -5.44
C LEU A 54 23.66 -3.75 -6.73
N GLU A 55 23.27 -5.03 -6.70
CA GLU A 55 23.45 -5.95 -7.81
C GLU A 55 22.17 -6.73 -8.07
N GLN A 56 21.73 -6.79 -9.33
CA GLN A 56 20.67 -7.70 -9.76
C GLN A 56 21.24 -8.81 -10.63
N ILE A 57 20.87 -10.04 -10.33
CA ILE A 57 21.21 -11.22 -11.13
C ILE A 57 19.95 -11.97 -11.53
N ASN A 58 20.01 -12.65 -12.68
CA ASN A 58 19.01 -13.62 -13.09
C ASN A 58 19.64 -15.01 -13.06
N LEU A 59 18.90 -16.00 -12.58
CA LEU A 59 19.32 -17.40 -12.51
C LEU A 59 18.37 -18.26 -13.33
N LEU A 60 18.92 -19.09 -14.22
CA LEU A 60 18.18 -20.14 -14.91
C LEU A 60 17.73 -21.24 -13.92
N PRO A 61 16.73 -22.06 -14.27
CA PRO A 61 16.33 -23.21 -13.45
C PRO A 61 17.51 -24.14 -13.14
N GLY A 62 17.72 -24.45 -11.86
CA GLY A 62 18.82 -25.29 -11.36
C GLY A 62 20.20 -24.62 -11.35
N GLU A 63 20.30 -23.34 -11.73
CA GLU A 63 21.57 -22.61 -11.70
C GLU A 63 21.98 -22.29 -10.26
N ALA A 64 23.29 -22.40 -10.00
CA ALA A 64 23.92 -21.99 -8.75
C ALA A 64 25.04 -21.02 -9.08
N VAL A 65 25.07 -19.88 -8.39
CA VAL A 65 26.08 -18.86 -8.58
C VAL A 65 26.68 -18.41 -7.26
N GLU A 66 27.97 -18.06 -7.29
CA GLU A 66 28.67 -17.46 -6.15
C GLU A 66 29.00 -16.00 -6.47
N ARG A 67 28.88 -15.17 -5.43
CA ARG A 67 29.28 -13.77 -5.42
C ARG A 67 30.19 -13.51 -4.25
N ILE A 68 31.20 -12.66 -4.45
CA ILE A 68 32.18 -12.30 -3.44
C ILE A 68 32.13 -10.79 -3.28
N TYR A 69 31.80 -10.35 -2.08
CA TYR A 69 31.68 -8.94 -1.74
C TYR A 69 32.74 -8.56 -0.70
N PHE A 70 33.24 -7.33 -0.80
CA PHE A 70 34.15 -6.77 0.20
C PHE A 70 33.43 -6.58 1.54
N ALA A 71 34.09 -6.85 2.66
CA ALA A 71 33.47 -6.80 3.99
C ALA A 71 34.43 -6.41 5.12
N ASP A 72 35.55 -5.75 4.81
CA ASP A 72 36.54 -5.26 5.79
C ASP A 72 36.05 -3.98 6.51
N PHE A 73 34.84 -4.04 7.07
CA PHE A 73 34.18 -2.96 7.81
C PHE A 73 33.95 -3.37 9.27
N ASP A 74 33.78 -2.41 10.18
CA ASP A 74 33.45 -2.69 11.60
C ASP A 74 32.11 -3.39 11.77
N ALA A 75 31.14 -3.11 10.90
CA ALA A 75 29.89 -3.83 10.81
C ALA A 75 29.28 -3.68 9.41
N PHE A 76 28.56 -4.70 8.95
CA PHE A 76 27.93 -4.74 7.64
C PHE A 76 26.67 -5.60 7.63
N GLU A 77 25.83 -5.43 6.61
CA GLU A 77 24.60 -6.18 6.42
C GLU A 77 24.37 -6.43 4.93
N PHE A 78 23.83 -7.61 4.61
CA PHE A 78 23.32 -7.94 3.27
C PHE A 78 21.82 -8.19 3.32
N GLN A 79 21.12 -7.57 2.38
CA GLN A 79 19.69 -7.77 2.12
C GLN A 79 19.51 -8.34 0.71
N PHE A 80 18.52 -9.20 0.56
CA PHE A 80 18.23 -9.90 -0.70
C PHE A 80 16.74 -9.86 -0.99
N THR A 81 16.36 -9.44 -2.19
CA THR A 81 14.98 -9.49 -2.67
C THR A 81 14.90 -10.52 -3.79
N THR A 82 14.19 -11.62 -3.54
CA THR A 82 14.04 -12.72 -4.51
C THR A 82 12.71 -12.61 -5.25
N SER A 83 12.67 -12.90 -6.55
CA SER A 83 11.40 -12.95 -7.30
C SER A 83 10.49 -14.10 -6.84
N SER A 84 11.09 -15.20 -6.36
CA SER A 84 10.40 -16.45 -6.01
C SER A 84 10.93 -17.08 -4.71
N PRO A 85 10.08 -17.81 -3.94
CA PRO A 85 10.54 -18.59 -2.79
C PRO A 85 11.45 -19.78 -3.17
N GLU A 86 11.53 -20.14 -4.46
CA GLU A 86 12.40 -21.21 -4.96
C GLU A 86 13.88 -20.80 -5.03
N ILE A 87 14.19 -19.53 -4.72
CA ILE A 87 15.57 -19.07 -4.56
C ILE A 87 16.06 -19.39 -3.15
N ALA A 88 17.17 -20.13 -3.05
CA ALA A 88 17.88 -20.35 -1.79
C ALA A 88 19.17 -19.53 -1.73
N ILE A 89 19.43 -18.91 -0.58
CA ILE A 89 20.60 -18.06 -0.34
C ILE A 89 21.36 -18.55 0.89
N SER A 90 22.68 -18.63 0.77
CA SER A 90 23.60 -18.91 1.87
C SER A 90 24.77 -17.92 1.83
N ALA A 91 25.21 -17.44 2.99
CA ALA A 91 26.27 -16.44 3.09
C ALA A 91 27.31 -16.83 4.15
N TRP A 92 28.59 -16.58 3.91
CA TRP A 92 29.66 -16.81 4.87
C TRP A 92 30.82 -15.83 4.68
N GLY A 93 31.45 -15.45 5.80
CA GLY A 93 32.64 -14.61 5.82
C GLY A 93 33.93 -15.39 5.59
N LYS A 94 34.91 -14.75 4.96
CA LYS A 94 36.29 -15.22 4.80
C LYS A 94 37.30 -14.18 5.29
N ASP A 95 38.40 -14.67 5.85
CA ASP A 95 39.56 -13.85 6.26
C ASP A 95 40.42 -13.43 5.04
N THR A 96 41.49 -12.68 5.29
CA THR A 96 42.46 -12.24 4.26
C THR A 96 43.15 -13.40 3.54
N ALA A 97 43.27 -14.57 4.17
CA ALA A 97 43.86 -15.76 3.59
C ALA A 97 42.82 -16.63 2.83
N GLY A 98 41.54 -16.24 2.84
CA GLY A 98 40.45 -16.95 2.19
C GLY A 98 39.86 -18.09 3.02
N ASN A 99 40.24 -18.24 4.29
CA ASN A 99 39.68 -19.25 5.18
C ASN A 99 38.26 -18.87 5.60
N LEU A 100 37.41 -19.86 5.85
CA LEU A 100 36.08 -19.65 6.39
C LEU A 100 36.14 -19.16 7.83
N VAL A 101 35.43 -18.07 8.12
CA VAL A 101 35.42 -17.43 9.44
C VAL A 101 34.08 -17.65 10.14
N ALA A 102 32.98 -17.43 9.43
CA ALA A 102 31.63 -17.60 9.97
C ALA A 102 30.64 -17.89 8.85
N ALA A 103 29.69 -18.80 9.10
CA ALA A 103 28.47 -18.87 8.32
C ALA A 103 27.48 -17.84 8.89
N HIS A 104 26.92 -17.00 8.03
CA HIS A 104 25.94 -15.99 8.43
C HIS A 104 24.53 -16.51 8.24
N ARG A 105 23.71 -16.33 9.26
CA ARG A 105 22.29 -16.68 9.22
C ARG A 105 21.60 -15.74 8.24
N VAL A 106 20.93 -16.29 7.23
CA VAL A 106 20.07 -15.55 6.31
C VAL A 106 18.63 -15.88 6.69
N LEU A 107 17.84 -14.87 7.00
CA LEU A 107 16.46 -15.02 7.48
C LEU A 107 15.52 -14.16 6.68
N PRO A 108 14.21 -14.47 6.67
CA PRO A 108 13.22 -13.46 6.34
C PRO A 108 13.52 -12.15 7.08
N ALA A 109 13.39 -11.04 6.37
CA ALA A 109 13.44 -9.72 6.99
C ALA A 109 12.23 -9.59 7.92
N GLU A 110 12.44 -9.86 9.21
CA GLU A 110 11.34 -9.94 10.18
C GLU A 110 11.05 -8.60 10.88
N LEU A 111 11.84 -7.54 10.63
CA LEU A 111 11.82 -6.33 11.47
C LEU A 111 12.17 -4.99 10.79
N GLU A 112 12.11 -4.88 9.46
CA GLU A 112 12.24 -3.58 8.80
C GLU A 112 11.35 -3.57 7.55
N GLU A 113 10.12 -3.09 7.70
CA GLU A 113 9.25 -2.75 6.58
C GLU A 113 9.88 -1.51 5.91
N THR A 114 10.88 -1.69 5.03
CA THR A 114 11.62 -0.57 4.40
C THR A 114 10.86 0.11 3.27
N LEU A 115 9.65 -0.35 2.99
CA LEU A 115 8.70 0.43 2.23
C LEU A 115 7.54 0.73 3.18
N PRO A 116 7.16 2.01 3.41
CA PRO A 116 5.74 2.20 3.65
C PRO A 116 5.09 1.59 2.40
N THR A 117 4.39 0.47 2.57
CA THR A 117 3.26 0.20 1.68
C THR A 117 2.45 1.48 1.79
N VAL A 118 2.55 2.35 0.76
CA VAL A 118 1.91 3.65 0.80
C VAL A 118 0.43 3.31 0.84
N LEU A 119 -0.16 3.40 2.03
CA LEU A 119 -1.57 3.23 2.21
C LEU A 119 -2.21 4.38 1.45
N ASN A 120 -2.71 4.09 0.25
CA ASN A 120 -3.36 5.10 -0.57
C ASN A 120 -4.73 5.34 0.04
N TYR A 121 -4.96 6.53 0.58
CA TYR A 121 -6.24 6.89 1.17
C TYR A 121 -6.62 8.33 0.84
N ALA A 122 -7.92 8.59 0.83
CA ALA A 122 -8.45 9.93 0.78
C ALA A 122 -9.79 9.99 1.53
N ASP A 123 -10.00 11.08 2.25
CA ASP A 123 -11.29 11.49 2.80
C ASP A 123 -11.80 12.70 2.00
N PHE A 124 -13.04 12.63 1.55
CA PHE A 124 -13.74 13.74 0.90
C PHE A 124 -15.00 14.02 1.70
N PHE A 125 -15.29 15.30 1.94
CA PHE A 125 -16.41 15.67 2.79
C PHE A 125 -17.23 16.82 2.22
N ALA A 126 -18.42 16.96 2.78
CA ALA A 126 -19.30 18.11 2.62
C ALA A 126 -19.74 18.61 4.00
N LEU A 127 -19.93 19.91 4.15
CA LEU A 127 -20.55 20.53 5.32
C LEU A 127 -21.87 21.19 4.90
N MET A 128 -22.98 20.69 5.45
CA MET A 128 -24.30 21.20 5.12
C MET A 128 -24.79 22.07 6.27
N PRO A 129 -25.03 23.39 6.11
CA PRO A 129 -24.70 24.25 4.96
C PRO A 129 -23.21 24.66 4.91
N PRO A 130 -22.70 25.16 3.77
CA PRO A 130 -23.44 25.52 2.56
C PRO A 130 -23.58 24.42 1.50
N ASP A 131 -22.90 23.29 1.66
CA ASP A 131 -22.85 22.24 0.64
C ASP A 131 -24.21 21.54 0.49
N ASN A 132 -24.44 20.91 -0.67
CA ASN A 132 -25.67 20.17 -0.98
C ASN A 132 -26.96 20.97 -0.67
N ALA A 133 -26.99 22.28 -0.98
CA ALA A 133 -28.15 23.15 -0.74
C ALA A 133 -29.39 22.74 -1.56
N ALA A 134 -29.18 22.10 -2.72
CA ALA A 134 -30.23 21.48 -3.51
C ALA A 134 -30.37 19.99 -3.15
N THR A 135 -31.58 19.45 -3.30
CA THR A 135 -31.82 18.02 -3.12
C THR A 135 -31.12 17.19 -4.21
N VAL A 136 -30.62 16.00 -3.85
CA VAL A 136 -30.04 15.03 -4.78
C VAL A 136 -31.17 14.25 -5.46
N ALA A 137 -31.43 14.51 -6.73
CA ALA A 137 -32.50 13.83 -7.48
C ALA A 137 -32.18 12.34 -7.75
N PRO A 138 -33.19 11.48 -7.98
CA PRO A 138 -32.95 10.11 -8.42
C PRO A 138 -32.11 10.08 -9.71
N GLY A 139 -31.14 9.17 -9.75
CA GLY A 139 -30.16 9.04 -10.84
C GLY A 139 -29.00 10.05 -10.78
N THR A 140 -28.92 10.90 -9.75
CA THR A 140 -27.85 11.89 -9.58
C THR A 140 -26.96 11.57 -8.39
N ASP A 141 -25.76 12.15 -8.38
CA ASP A 141 -24.70 11.82 -7.43
C ASP A 141 -24.64 12.83 -6.27
N VAL A 142 -24.25 12.34 -5.10
CA VAL A 142 -24.07 13.15 -3.88
C VAL A 142 -22.74 13.90 -3.96
N SER A 143 -22.76 15.18 -3.60
CA SER A 143 -21.59 16.05 -3.66
C SER A 143 -20.76 16.00 -2.36
N PHE A 144 -19.43 15.84 -2.51
CA PHE A 144 -18.40 16.00 -1.48
C PHE A 144 -17.33 16.99 -1.98
N PRO A 145 -17.58 18.30 -1.87
CA PRO A 145 -16.77 19.33 -2.53
C PRO A 145 -15.44 19.66 -1.83
N GLN A 146 -15.18 19.09 -0.64
CA GLN A 146 -13.99 19.41 0.17
C GLN A 146 -13.06 18.20 0.32
N ASP A 147 -11.75 18.46 0.29
CA ASP A 147 -10.70 17.47 0.59
C ASP A 147 -10.42 17.43 2.09
N GLY A 148 -10.55 16.24 2.67
CA GLY A 148 -10.04 15.92 4.01
C GLY A 148 -8.59 15.41 3.94
N PRO A 149 -8.14 14.69 4.98
CA PRO A 149 -6.83 14.04 4.97
C PRO A 149 -6.68 13.06 3.78
N THR A 150 -5.54 13.12 3.11
CA THR A 150 -5.24 12.29 1.95
C THR A 150 -3.76 11.90 1.93
N SER A 151 -3.46 10.73 1.37
CA SER A 151 -2.09 10.33 1.02
C SER A 151 -1.54 11.11 -0.20
N ALA A 152 -2.39 11.87 -0.90
CA ALA A 152 -2.07 12.68 -2.09
C ALA A 152 -1.45 11.88 -3.26
N THR A 153 -1.92 10.64 -3.45
CA THR A 153 -1.39 9.71 -4.46
C THR A 153 -2.42 9.34 -5.53
N THR A 154 -3.09 8.20 -5.41
CA THR A 154 -3.85 7.54 -6.49
C THR A 154 -5.36 7.75 -6.42
N ILE A 155 -5.84 8.41 -5.37
CA ILE A 155 -7.26 8.68 -5.13
C ILE A 155 -7.44 10.20 -5.08
N THR A 156 -8.15 10.76 -6.06
CA THR A 156 -8.28 12.21 -6.23
C THR A 156 -9.70 12.61 -6.62
N ARG A 157 -10.21 13.74 -6.12
CA ARG A 157 -11.48 14.32 -6.58
C ARG A 157 -11.28 15.00 -7.94
N THR A 158 -12.10 14.67 -8.94
CA THR A 158 -12.10 15.32 -10.27
C THR A 158 -13.21 16.36 -10.42
N SER A 159 -14.32 16.16 -9.71
CA SER A 159 -15.40 17.12 -9.55
C SER A 159 -16.08 16.89 -8.20
N ASP A 160 -17.00 17.75 -7.80
CA ASP A 160 -17.69 17.62 -6.51
C ASP A 160 -18.39 16.26 -6.30
N THR A 161 -18.65 15.49 -7.36
CA THR A 161 -19.34 14.19 -7.30
C THR A 161 -18.51 13.02 -7.82
N GLU A 162 -17.33 13.25 -8.40
CA GLU A 162 -16.52 12.24 -9.08
C GLU A 162 -15.13 12.11 -8.47
N PHE A 163 -14.74 10.86 -8.21
CA PHE A 163 -13.49 10.52 -7.53
C PHE A 163 -12.72 9.52 -8.39
N ASN A 164 -11.56 9.96 -8.90
CA ASN A 164 -10.70 9.14 -9.74
C ASN A 164 -9.89 8.18 -8.88
N LEU A 165 -9.94 6.90 -9.24
CA LEU A 165 -9.11 5.81 -8.76
C LEU A 165 -8.09 5.50 -9.86
N SER A 166 -6.94 6.19 -9.85
CA SER A 166 -5.99 6.14 -10.96
C SER A 166 -5.28 4.79 -11.09
N ALA A 167 -5.09 4.07 -9.98
CA ALA A 167 -4.49 2.75 -9.97
C ALA A 167 -5.53 1.61 -10.08
N ILE A 168 -5.14 0.53 -10.75
CA ILE A 168 -5.88 -0.74 -10.68
C ILE A 168 -5.67 -1.32 -9.27
N GLY A 169 -6.76 -1.74 -8.61
CA GLY A 169 -6.68 -2.30 -7.27
C GLY A 169 -8.05 -2.56 -6.64
N THR A 170 -8.04 -3.02 -5.40
CA THR A 170 -9.22 -3.13 -4.55
C THR A 170 -9.22 -2.02 -3.51
N TYR A 171 -10.36 -1.34 -3.40
CA TYR A 171 -10.55 -0.18 -2.55
C TYR A 171 -11.64 -0.46 -1.53
N GLN A 172 -11.37 -0.25 -0.24
CA GLN A 172 -12.43 -0.11 0.76
C GLN A 172 -13.02 1.30 0.61
N VAL A 173 -14.33 1.35 0.41
CA VAL A 173 -15.09 2.59 0.30
C VAL A 173 -16.07 2.64 1.46
N LEU A 174 -15.97 3.68 2.27
CA LEU A 174 -16.90 4.02 3.33
C LEU A 174 -17.54 5.36 2.98
N PHE A 175 -18.87 5.46 3.08
CA PHE A 175 -19.52 6.75 3.05
C PHE A 175 -20.57 6.87 4.13
N GLN A 176 -20.83 8.11 4.54
CA GLN A 176 -21.95 8.44 5.40
C GLN A 176 -22.60 9.73 4.94
N VAL A 177 -23.93 9.72 4.89
CA VAL A 177 -24.73 10.87 4.48
C VAL A 177 -25.98 10.94 5.34
N SER A 178 -26.17 12.03 6.09
CA SER A 178 -27.43 12.31 6.79
C SER A 178 -28.46 12.84 5.79
N VAL A 179 -29.63 12.19 5.70
CA VAL A 179 -30.71 12.61 4.79
C VAL A 179 -32.02 12.81 5.56
N SER A 180 -32.99 13.49 4.95
CA SER A 180 -34.29 13.78 5.58
C SER A 180 -35.37 12.76 5.22
N GLU A 181 -35.35 12.24 4.01
CA GLU A 181 -36.31 11.28 3.46
C GLU A 181 -35.85 9.83 3.64
N ALA A 182 -36.79 8.88 3.53
CA ALA A 182 -36.43 7.47 3.35
C ALA A 182 -35.85 7.28 1.94
N GLY A 183 -34.89 6.38 1.79
CA GLY A 183 -34.22 6.17 0.52
C GLY A 183 -32.97 5.32 0.62
N GLN A 184 -32.30 5.20 -0.51
CA GLN A 184 -31.09 4.40 -0.69
C GLN A 184 -29.97 5.22 -1.34
N LEU A 185 -28.74 4.79 -1.12
CA LEU A 185 -27.55 5.22 -1.87
C LEU A 185 -26.83 3.98 -2.40
N ILE A 186 -26.11 4.14 -3.50
CA ILE A 186 -25.34 3.09 -4.16
C ILE A 186 -24.00 3.65 -4.65
N LEU A 187 -22.95 2.83 -4.67
CA LEU A 187 -21.71 3.18 -5.35
C LEU A 187 -21.81 2.86 -6.84
N THR A 188 -21.16 3.68 -7.65
CA THR A 188 -21.07 3.45 -9.10
C THR A 188 -19.62 3.52 -9.52
N LEU A 189 -19.25 2.69 -10.50
CA LEU A 189 -17.91 2.64 -11.07
C LEU A 189 -18.01 2.85 -12.57
N ASN A 190 -17.36 3.89 -13.07
CA ASN A 190 -17.44 4.31 -14.47
C ASN A 190 -18.90 4.49 -14.94
N GLY A 191 -19.73 5.04 -14.06
CA GLY A 191 -21.16 5.26 -14.29
C GLY A 191 -22.05 4.03 -14.10
N ALA A 192 -21.50 2.82 -13.98
CA ALA A 192 -22.25 1.59 -13.77
C ALA A 192 -22.54 1.35 -12.28
N ASP A 193 -23.80 1.04 -11.97
CA ASP A 193 -24.26 0.75 -10.61
C ASP A 193 -23.65 -0.55 -10.06
N LEU A 194 -23.09 -0.49 -8.84
CA LEU A 194 -22.57 -1.66 -8.13
C LEU A 194 -23.64 -2.20 -7.17
N ALA A 195 -24.49 -3.11 -7.65
CA ALA A 195 -25.68 -3.58 -6.92
C ALA A 195 -25.40 -4.11 -5.49
N TYR A 196 -24.21 -4.67 -5.24
CA TYR A 196 -23.83 -5.19 -3.92
C TYR A 196 -23.52 -4.10 -2.88
N THR A 197 -23.53 -2.82 -3.28
CA THR A 197 -23.19 -1.67 -2.44
C THR A 197 -24.41 -0.86 -1.97
N VAL A 198 -25.62 -1.29 -2.35
CA VAL A 198 -26.86 -0.60 -2.01
C VAL A 198 -27.08 -0.63 -0.50
N VAL A 199 -27.22 0.56 0.08
CA VAL A 199 -27.59 0.76 1.48
C VAL A 199 -28.71 1.77 1.55
N GLY A 200 -29.51 1.73 2.60
CA GLY A 200 -30.59 2.68 2.75
C GLY A 200 -31.38 2.47 4.02
N ARG A 201 -32.51 3.14 4.08
CA ARG A 201 -33.38 3.16 5.25
C ARG A 201 -34.81 3.46 4.86
N ALA A 202 -35.73 2.87 5.62
CA ALA A 202 -37.17 3.05 5.44
C ALA A 202 -37.76 4.21 6.27
N THR A 203 -36.97 4.85 7.14
CA THR A 203 -37.39 5.98 7.98
C THR A 203 -36.64 7.26 7.62
N GLY A 204 -37.28 8.42 7.79
CA GLY A 204 -36.68 9.75 7.57
C GLY A 204 -35.75 10.21 8.70
N THR A 205 -35.00 11.30 8.47
CA THR A 205 -34.10 12.00 9.43
C THR A 205 -33.08 11.14 10.20
N SER A 206 -32.07 10.63 9.49
CA SER A 206 -31.01 9.72 9.98
C SER A 206 -29.96 9.54 8.89
N GLN A 207 -28.88 8.84 9.23
CA GLN A 207 -27.74 8.58 8.36
C GLN A 207 -27.99 7.36 7.46
N ILE A 208 -27.57 7.45 6.20
CA ILE A 208 -27.31 6.30 5.33
C ILE A 208 -25.80 6.09 5.34
N VAL A 209 -25.36 4.90 5.73
CA VAL A 209 -23.94 4.52 5.82
C VAL A 209 -23.70 3.33 4.91
N GLY A 210 -22.67 3.42 4.07
CA GLY A 210 -22.22 2.34 3.19
C GLY A 210 -20.78 1.96 3.46
N MET A 211 -20.49 0.67 3.40
CA MET A 211 -19.13 0.12 3.45
C MET A 211 -19.05 -1.04 2.45
N ALA A 212 -18.13 -0.95 1.50
CA ALA A 212 -17.94 -1.98 0.49
C ALA A 212 -16.48 -2.05 0.01
N TYR A 213 -16.09 -3.18 -0.56
CA TYR A 213 -14.88 -3.29 -1.37
C TYR A 213 -15.24 -3.13 -2.84
N VAL A 214 -14.52 -2.26 -3.54
CA VAL A 214 -14.68 -2.01 -4.97
C VAL A 214 -13.37 -2.34 -5.67
N THR A 215 -13.40 -3.27 -6.61
CA THR A 215 -12.24 -3.64 -7.43
C THR A 215 -12.32 -2.94 -8.77
N THR A 216 -11.24 -2.26 -9.16
CA THR A 216 -11.06 -1.70 -10.50
C THR A 216 -10.24 -2.67 -11.34
N THR A 217 -10.58 -2.80 -12.62
CA THR A 217 -9.83 -3.62 -13.59
C THR A 217 -9.18 -2.77 -14.69
N VAL A 218 -9.42 -1.46 -14.66
CA VAL A 218 -8.85 -0.46 -15.56
C VAL A 218 -8.37 0.72 -14.72
N ALA A 219 -7.27 1.34 -15.14
CA ALA A 219 -6.78 2.57 -14.54
C ALA A 219 -7.79 3.71 -14.75
N ASP A 220 -7.66 4.77 -13.94
CA ASP A 220 -8.50 5.96 -13.99
C ASP A 220 -10.01 5.65 -13.93
N SER A 221 -10.37 4.72 -13.05
CA SER A 221 -11.78 4.39 -12.83
C SER A 221 -12.43 5.47 -11.96
N VAL A 222 -13.62 5.93 -12.35
CA VAL A 222 -14.36 6.97 -11.64
C VAL A 222 -15.37 6.34 -10.70
N LEU A 223 -15.25 6.63 -9.41
CA LEU A 223 -16.18 6.25 -8.37
C LEU A 223 -17.15 7.40 -8.08
N THR A 224 -18.44 7.10 -7.89
CA THR A 224 -19.43 8.06 -7.39
C THR A 224 -20.34 7.44 -6.32
N VAL A 225 -20.97 8.28 -5.49
CA VAL A 225 -22.05 7.89 -4.56
C VAL A 225 -23.36 8.42 -5.12
N ARG A 226 -24.29 7.53 -5.49
CA ARG A 226 -25.48 7.88 -6.26
C ARG A 226 -26.76 7.71 -5.45
N ASN A 227 -27.69 8.64 -5.62
CA ASN A 227 -29.11 8.39 -5.37
C ASN A 227 -29.65 7.55 -6.54
N PRO A 228 -29.89 6.23 -6.40
CA PRO A 228 -30.22 5.36 -7.53
C PRO A 228 -31.50 5.83 -8.24
N ALA A 229 -31.56 5.67 -9.56
CA ALA A 229 -32.70 6.09 -10.38
C ALA A 229 -34.04 5.42 -9.97
N GLY A 230 -33.97 4.29 -9.26
CA GLY A 230 -35.14 3.60 -8.71
C GLY A 230 -35.74 4.22 -7.43
N ASN A 231 -35.09 5.19 -6.80
CA ASN A 231 -35.66 5.89 -5.65
C ASN A 231 -36.83 6.77 -6.07
N ALA A 232 -37.91 6.76 -5.28
CA ALA A 232 -39.13 7.51 -5.58
C ALA A 232 -39.01 9.02 -5.33
N THR A 233 -38.05 9.46 -4.51
CA THR A 233 -37.94 10.85 -4.03
C THR A 233 -36.50 11.36 -4.15
N ALA A 234 -36.37 12.66 -4.40
CA ALA A 234 -35.08 13.34 -4.22
C ALA A 234 -34.70 13.35 -2.73
N LEU A 235 -33.41 13.21 -2.45
CA LEU A 235 -32.88 13.18 -1.09
C LEU A 235 -32.40 14.57 -0.70
N THR A 236 -32.99 15.12 0.35
CA THR A 236 -32.50 16.30 1.04
C THR A 236 -31.37 15.87 1.96
N ILE A 237 -30.17 16.39 1.72
CA ILE A 237 -29.05 16.18 2.64
C ILE A 237 -29.29 17.06 3.88
N THR A 238 -29.36 16.44 5.06
CA THR A 238 -29.70 17.14 6.30
C THR A 238 -28.65 18.21 6.60
N THR A 239 -29.08 19.41 6.96
CA THR A 239 -28.19 20.53 7.31
C THR A 239 -27.80 20.54 8.78
N ILE A 240 -28.71 20.17 9.68
CA ILE A 240 -28.45 20.13 11.11
C ILE A 240 -29.03 18.84 11.68
N ALA A 241 -28.16 17.90 12.04
CA ALA A 241 -28.56 16.60 12.59
C ALA A 241 -28.58 16.63 14.14
N GLY A 242 -29.41 17.50 14.71
CA GLY A 242 -29.68 17.52 16.17
C GLY A 242 -28.78 18.43 17.03
N GLY A 243 -27.93 19.26 16.43
CA GLY A 243 -27.08 20.24 17.12
C GLY A 243 -27.29 21.68 16.61
N THR A 244 -26.26 22.53 16.74
CA THR A 244 -26.23 23.89 16.15
C THR A 244 -25.16 24.07 15.07
N ARG A 245 -24.36 23.02 14.83
CA ARG A 245 -23.29 23.02 13.83
C ARG A 245 -23.76 22.34 12.54
N PRO A 246 -23.24 22.76 11.37
CA PRO A 246 -23.40 22.01 10.11
C PRO A 246 -23.03 20.54 10.31
N VAL A 247 -23.87 19.63 9.82
CA VAL A 247 -23.53 18.21 9.81
C VAL A 247 -22.64 17.89 8.61
N SER A 248 -21.67 17.00 8.78
CA SER A 248 -20.82 16.55 7.67
C SER A 248 -21.38 15.31 6.98
N ALA A 249 -21.11 15.19 5.68
CA ALA A 249 -21.11 13.93 4.95
C ALA A 249 -19.65 13.58 4.63
N HIS A 250 -19.30 12.29 4.62
CA HIS A 250 -17.94 11.84 4.31
C HIS A 250 -17.95 10.68 3.31
N LEU A 251 -16.94 10.64 2.46
CA LEU A 251 -16.55 9.55 1.58
C LEU A 251 -15.07 9.27 1.82
N VAL A 252 -14.79 8.15 2.47
CA VAL A 252 -13.43 7.66 2.76
C VAL A 252 -13.13 6.50 1.83
N ILE A 253 -12.00 6.58 1.15
CA ILE A 253 -11.52 5.55 0.22
C ILE A 253 -10.12 5.13 0.68
N THR A 254 -9.88 3.84 0.75
CA THR A 254 -8.56 3.27 1.10
C THR A 254 -8.25 2.12 0.15
N GLN A 255 -7.11 2.17 -0.54
CA GLN A 255 -6.64 1.05 -1.34
C GLN A 255 -6.08 -0.05 -0.41
N VAL A 256 -6.55 -1.28 -0.59
CA VAL A 256 -6.24 -2.41 0.30
C VAL A 256 -5.56 -3.58 -0.43
N ALA A 257 -5.59 -3.62 -1.76
CA ALA A 257 -4.89 -4.61 -2.58
C ALA A 257 -4.70 -4.10 -4.02
#